data_AF-A0A7S0T3U7-F1
#
_entry.id   AF-A0A7S0T3U7-F1
#
_cell.length_a   1.000
_cell.length_b   1.000
_cell.length_c   1.000
_cell.angle_alpha   90.00
_cell.angle_beta   90.00
_cell.angle_gamma   90.00
#
_symmetry.space_group_name_H-M   'P 1'
#
loop_
_entity.id
_entity.type
_entity.pdbx_description
1 polymer ?
#
loop_
_entity_poly.entity_id
_entity_poly.type
_entity_poly.pdbx_seq_one_letter_code
_entity_poly.pdbx_strand_id
1 'polypeptide(L)'
;GREGVHYGQTVSSEGLGGVDAVVLMCGVNDLKHALTGRTAAAFHRELRVVVDEIRAVTGDKCWVILPGLPMDCATIFPPPLSYLAVYGSDLWDQQKEKMSDVARRVVFVSRPTLEVMRATVGDDKPLTSSDGIHPSEWGYAAWGDHIAVG
;
A
#
# COMPACT_ATOMS: atom_id res chain seq x y z
N GLY A 1 16.14 31.34 20.74
CA GLY A 1 16.38 30.81 19.40
C GLY A 1 17.26 29.59 19.54
N ARG A 2 16.72 28.40 19.26
CA ARG A 2 17.45 27.14 19.30
C ARG A 2 17.29 26.45 17.95
N GLU A 3 18.43 26.36 17.27
CA GLU A 3 18.91 25.26 16.43
C GLU A 3 17.95 24.68 15.38
N GLY A 4 18.24 25.05 14.13
CA GLY A 4 17.69 24.42 12.95
C GLY A 4 18.26 23.01 12.76
N VAL A 5 17.36 22.05 12.58
CA VAL A 5 17.68 20.68 12.20
C VAL A 5 17.93 20.66 10.68
N HIS A 6 19.16 20.37 10.28
CA HIS A 6 19.51 20.07 8.89
C HIS A 6 18.89 18.73 8.49
N TYR A 7 17.78 18.77 7.75
CA TYR A 7 17.34 17.64 6.92
C TYR A 7 17.94 17.81 5.54
N GLY A 8 18.86 16.91 5.18
CA GLY A 8 19.52 16.95 3.89
C GLY A 8 20.67 15.95 3.82
N GLN A 9 20.38 14.66 3.94
CA GLN A 9 21.29 13.67 3.38
C GLN A 9 21.01 13.57 1.88
N THR A 10 21.89 14.18 1.11
CA THR A 10 22.03 13.95 -0.33
C THR A 10 22.51 12.51 -0.51
N VAL A 11 21.62 11.62 -0.94
CA VAL A 11 22.00 10.26 -1.33
C VAL A 11 22.70 10.37 -2.68
N SER A 12 23.98 10.02 -2.71
CA SER A 12 24.81 9.95 -3.91
C SER A 12 24.25 8.94 -4.91
N SER A 13 24.23 9.31 -6.19
CA SER A 13 23.61 8.61 -7.32
C SER A 13 24.34 7.34 -7.80
N GLU A 14 24.99 6.61 -6.90
CA GLU A 14 25.34 5.22 -7.19
C GLU A 14 24.05 4.42 -6.98
N GLY A 15 23.44 3.93 -8.08
CA GLY A 15 22.22 3.14 -8.00
C GLY A 15 22.36 2.05 -6.93
N LEU A 16 21.28 1.79 -6.18
CA LEU A 16 21.22 0.79 -5.11
C LEU A 16 21.34 -0.63 -5.70
N GLY A 17 22.45 -0.94 -6.36
CA GLY A 17 22.76 -2.27 -6.87
C GLY A 17 22.67 -3.24 -5.70
N GLY A 18 21.59 -4.03 -5.67
CA GLY A 18 21.29 -4.94 -4.56
C GLY A 18 19.86 -4.87 -4.03
N VAL A 19 18.99 -3.98 -4.50
CA VAL A 19 17.55 -4.04 -4.16
C VAL A 19 16.83 -5.00 -5.10
N ASP A 20 16.38 -6.13 -4.56
CA ASP A 20 15.63 -7.15 -5.32
C ASP A 20 14.14 -6.80 -5.49
N ALA A 21 13.56 -6.11 -4.51
CA ALA A 21 12.16 -5.73 -4.51
C ALA A 21 11.87 -4.45 -3.71
N VAL A 22 10.84 -3.73 -4.12
CA VAL A 22 10.24 -2.58 -3.44
C VAL A 22 8.76 -2.88 -3.23
N VAL A 23 8.28 -2.80 -1.99
CA VAL A 23 6.84 -2.91 -1.67
C VAL A 23 6.28 -1.49 -1.49
N LEU A 24 5.40 -1.07 -2.40
CA LEU A 24 4.84 0.28 -2.41
C LEU A 24 3.46 0.31 -1.74
N MET A 25 3.43 0.68 -0.46
CA MET A 25 2.21 0.83 0.32
C MET A 25 1.53 2.17 0.03
N CYS A 26 0.50 2.20 -0.83
CA CYS A 26 -0.22 3.43 -1.19
C CYS A 26 -1.74 3.22 -1.36
N GLY A 27 -2.53 4.31 -1.34
CA GLY A 27 -3.99 4.32 -1.56
C GLY A 27 -4.85 4.72 -0.35
N VAL A 28 -4.36 4.57 0.90
CA VAL A 28 -5.15 4.92 2.11
C VAL A 28 -5.37 6.42 2.22
N ASN A 29 -4.34 7.23 1.96
CA ASN A 29 -4.48 8.70 1.97
C ASN A 29 -5.28 9.19 0.75
N ASP A 30 -5.20 8.50 -0.40
CA ASP A 30 -6.00 8.80 -1.57
C ASP A 30 -7.50 8.65 -1.30
N LEU A 31 -7.88 7.66 -0.49
CA LEU A 31 -9.26 7.49 -0.03
C LEU A 31 -9.73 8.70 0.80
N LYS A 32 -8.89 9.23 1.69
CA LYS A 32 -9.21 10.45 2.47
C LYS A 32 -9.45 11.65 1.55
N HIS A 33 -8.72 11.72 0.45
CA HIS A 33 -8.81 12.80 -0.53
C HIS A 33 -9.85 12.56 -1.63
N ALA A 34 -10.55 11.42 -1.66
CA ALA A 34 -11.61 11.14 -2.63
C ALA A 34 -12.73 12.19 -2.55
N LEU A 35 -13.08 12.61 -1.32
CA LEU A 35 -14.08 13.66 -1.07
C LEU A 35 -13.60 15.06 -1.50
N THR A 36 -12.30 15.25 -1.66
CA THR A 36 -11.70 16.52 -2.10
C THR A 36 -11.26 16.49 -3.57
N GLY A 37 -11.76 15.52 -4.36
CA GLY A 37 -11.54 15.45 -5.80
C GLY A 37 -10.44 14.49 -6.27
N ARG A 38 -9.91 13.61 -5.40
CA ARG A 38 -9.02 12.53 -5.84
C ARG A 38 -9.79 11.52 -6.70
N THR A 39 -9.20 11.12 -7.83
CA THR A 39 -9.83 10.21 -8.80
C THR A 39 -8.92 9.03 -9.14
N ALA A 40 -9.51 7.94 -9.64
CA ALA A 40 -8.76 6.73 -10.02
C ALA A 40 -7.81 6.97 -11.18
N ALA A 41 -8.23 7.78 -12.16
CA ALA A 41 -7.39 8.15 -13.28
C ALA A 41 -6.17 8.99 -12.83
N ALA A 42 -6.36 9.89 -11.87
CA ALA A 42 -5.26 10.66 -11.31
C ALA A 42 -4.30 9.75 -10.52
N PHE A 43 -4.85 8.85 -9.69
CA PHE A 43 -4.07 7.85 -8.97
C PHE A 43 -3.24 6.97 -9.91
N HIS A 44 -3.83 6.43 -10.97
CA HIS A 44 -3.13 5.61 -11.96
C HIS A 44 -1.97 6.35 -12.62
N ARG A 45 -2.18 7.60 -13.02
CA ARG A 45 -1.14 8.43 -13.65
C ARG A 45 0.04 8.67 -12.70
N GLU A 46 -0.24 9.00 -11.45
CA GLU A 46 0.80 9.24 -10.44
C GLU A 46 1.50 7.95 -10.02
N LEU A 47 0.78 6.85 -9.88
CA LEU A 47 1.35 5.54 -9.62
C LEU A 47 2.36 5.15 -10.71
N ARG A 48 2.06 5.43 -11.98
CA ARG A 48 3.01 5.21 -13.08
C ARG A 48 4.29 6.03 -12.89
N VAL A 49 4.16 7.31 -12.58
CA VAL A 49 5.32 8.19 -12.35
C VAL A 49 6.18 7.65 -11.21
N VAL A 50 5.57 7.27 -10.09
CA VAL A 50 6.30 6.71 -8.93
C VAL A 50 6.99 5.39 -9.29
N VAL A 51 6.35 4.50 -10.06
CA VAL A 51 6.97 3.25 -10.52
C VAL A 51 8.17 3.52 -11.44
N ASP A 52 8.06 4.50 -12.33
CA ASP A 52 9.16 4.91 -13.22
C ASP A 52 10.33 5.52 -12.41
N GLU A 53 10.03 6.33 -11.39
CA GLU A 53 11.02 6.89 -10.46
C GLU A 53 11.74 5.81 -9.64
N ILE A 54 11.00 4.82 -9.10
CA ILE A 54 11.58 3.68 -8.40
C ILE A 54 12.58 2.97 -9.31
N ARG A 55 12.19 2.67 -10.55
CA ARG A 55 13.06 2.01 -11.53
C ARG A 55 14.28 2.83 -11.89
N ALA A 56 14.15 4.14 -12.01
CA ALA A 56 15.28 5.02 -12.28
C ALA A 56 16.36 4.92 -11.18
N VAL A 57 15.96 4.64 -9.93
CA VAL A 57 16.87 4.49 -8.79
C VAL A 57 17.37 3.05 -8.59
N THR A 58 16.49 2.05 -8.71
CA THR A 58 16.80 0.64 -8.40
C THR A 58 17.25 -0.19 -9.61
N GLY A 59 17.03 0.32 -10.82
CA GLY A 59 17.23 -0.40 -12.08
C GLY A 59 16.11 -1.39 -12.44
N ASP A 60 16.15 -1.88 -13.68
CA ASP A 60 15.08 -2.69 -14.29
C ASP A 60 14.95 -4.12 -13.74
N LYS A 61 15.86 -4.55 -12.87
CA LYS A 61 15.83 -5.90 -12.27
C LYS A 61 15.01 -5.95 -10.99
N CYS A 62 14.79 -4.81 -10.32
CA CYS A 62 14.00 -4.73 -9.10
C CYS A 62 12.53 -5.05 -9.39
N TRP A 63 11.90 -5.86 -8.53
CA TRP A 63 10.45 -6.02 -8.52
C TRP A 63 9.79 -4.83 -7.82
N VAL A 64 8.65 -4.37 -8.32
CA VAL A 64 7.78 -3.44 -7.59
C VAL A 64 6.49 -4.17 -7.25
N ILE A 65 6.24 -4.35 -5.95
CA ILE A 65 5.09 -5.07 -5.41
C ILE A 65 4.08 -4.03 -4.96
N LEU A 66 2.85 -4.14 -5.47
CA LEU A 66 1.74 -3.25 -5.19
C LEU A 66 0.67 -4.01 -4.40
N PRO A 67 0.69 -3.99 -3.07
CA PRO A 67 -0.31 -4.71 -2.29
C PRO A 67 -1.66 -3.99 -2.27
N GLY A 68 -2.73 -4.79 -2.30
CA GLY A 68 -4.09 -4.35 -2.06
C GLY A 68 -4.31 -3.97 -0.59
N LEU A 69 -5.22 -3.03 -0.34
CA LEU A 69 -5.45 -2.47 0.98
C LEU A 69 -6.59 -3.20 1.70
N PRO A 70 -6.37 -3.82 2.87
CA PRO A 70 -7.41 -4.55 3.60
C PRO A 70 -8.32 -3.59 4.39
N MET A 71 -9.03 -2.68 3.70
CA MET A 71 -9.90 -1.69 4.35
C MET A 71 -11.07 -2.29 5.14
N ASP A 72 -11.44 -3.54 4.90
CA ASP A 72 -12.40 -4.29 5.72
C ASP A 72 -11.94 -4.48 7.17
N CYS A 73 -10.65 -4.31 7.48
CA CYS A 73 -10.14 -4.31 8.85
C CYS A 73 -10.50 -3.03 9.62
N ALA A 74 -10.69 -1.90 8.95
CA ALA A 74 -10.97 -0.64 9.63
C ALA A 74 -12.35 -0.68 10.31
N THR A 75 -12.37 -0.53 11.63
CA THR A 75 -13.58 -0.61 12.46
C THR A 75 -14.20 0.76 12.76
N ILE A 76 -13.51 1.87 12.46
CA ILE A 76 -14.01 3.22 12.72
C ILE A 76 -15.22 3.59 11.86
N PHE A 77 -15.40 2.94 10.71
CA PHE A 77 -16.46 3.23 9.77
C PHE A 77 -17.65 2.30 10.02
N PRO A 78 -18.75 2.76 10.64
CA PRO A 78 -19.95 1.94 10.75
C PRO A 78 -20.62 1.79 9.37
N PRO A 79 -21.40 0.72 9.12
CA PRO A 79 -22.26 0.66 7.95
C PRO A 79 -23.22 1.87 7.90
N PRO A 80 -23.48 2.46 6.72
CA PRO A 80 -23.00 2.03 5.39
C PRO A 80 -21.64 2.59 4.97
N LEU A 81 -20.97 3.42 5.80
CA LEU A 81 -19.72 4.08 5.44
C LEU A 81 -18.57 3.08 5.20
N SER A 82 -18.56 1.95 5.92
CA SER A 82 -17.60 0.87 5.67
C SER A 82 -17.65 0.38 4.22
N TYR A 83 -18.85 0.22 3.64
CA TYR A 83 -19.01 -0.22 2.25
C TYR A 83 -18.40 0.78 1.26
N LEU A 84 -18.54 2.08 1.52
CA LEU A 84 -17.95 3.12 0.69
C LEU A 84 -16.42 3.16 0.82
N ALA A 85 -15.89 2.95 2.03
CA ALA A 85 -14.45 2.88 2.26
C ALA A 85 -13.82 1.68 1.52
N VAL A 86 -14.46 0.52 1.60
CA VAL A 86 -14.03 -0.70 0.90
C VAL A 86 -14.12 -0.52 -0.60
N TYR A 87 -15.25 -0.02 -1.11
CA TYR A 87 -15.41 0.25 -2.54
C TYR A 87 -14.39 1.26 -3.06
N GLY A 88 -14.14 2.35 -2.33
CA GLY A 88 -13.13 3.33 -2.71
C GLY A 88 -11.72 2.72 -2.74
N SER A 89 -11.42 1.83 -1.80
CA SER A 89 -10.18 1.05 -1.77
C SER A 89 -10.05 0.14 -3.00
N ASP A 90 -11.11 -0.58 -3.35
CA ASP A 90 -11.12 -1.48 -4.50
C ASP A 90 -10.87 -0.72 -5.82
N LEU A 91 -11.34 0.53 -5.95
CA LEU A 91 -11.03 1.37 -7.12
C LEU A 91 -9.54 1.70 -7.26
N TRP A 92 -8.83 1.90 -6.13
CA TRP A 92 -7.38 2.11 -6.12
C TRP A 92 -6.63 0.83 -6.44
N ASP A 93 -7.05 -0.28 -5.84
CA ASP A 93 -6.45 -1.59 -6.06
C ASP A 93 -6.60 -2.05 -7.52
N GLN A 94 -7.74 -1.77 -8.17
CA GLN A 94 -7.91 -1.99 -9.61
C GLN A 94 -6.90 -1.21 -10.47
N GLN A 95 -6.44 -0.02 -10.03
CA GLN A 95 -5.42 0.71 -10.80
C GLN A 95 -4.02 0.11 -10.59
N LYS A 96 -3.75 -0.44 -9.39
CA LYS A 96 -2.50 -1.17 -9.13
C LYS A 96 -2.44 -2.46 -9.96
N GLU A 97 -3.55 -3.18 -10.06
CA GLU A 97 -3.68 -4.36 -10.91
C GLU A 97 -3.44 -4.03 -12.40
N LYS A 98 -4.06 -2.96 -12.90
CA LYS A 98 -3.77 -2.48 -14.27
C LYS A 98 -2.31 -2.13 -14.50
N MET A 99 -1.59 -1.68 -13.47
CA MET A 99 -0.16 -1.41 -13.58
C MET A 99 0.66 -2.70 -13.74
N SER A 100 0.30 -3.79 -13.05
CA SER A 100 0.98 -5.08 -13.24
C SER A 100 0.80 -5.68 -14.63
N ASP A 101 -0.32 -5.39 -15.31
CA ASP A 101 -0.55 -5.89 -16.67
C ASP A 101 0.35 -5.24 -17.73
N VAL A 102 0.72 -3.98 -17.52
CA VAL A 102 1.40 -3.16 -18.53
C VAL A 102 2.88 -2.94 -18.26
N ALA A 103 3.35 -3.21 -17.04
CA ALA A 103 4.70 -2.88 -16.61
C ALA A 103 5.47 -4.14 -16.18
N ARG A 104 6.59 -4.42 -16.86
CA ARG A 104 7.45 -5.57 -16.56
C ARG A 104 7.96 -5.55 -15.11
N ARG A 105 7.94 -6.67 -14.39
CA ARG A 105 8.41 -6.76 -12.98
C ARG A 105 7.66 -5.83 -12.02
N VAL A 106 6.39 -5.56 -12.32
CA VAL A 106 5.43 -5.01 -11.38
C VAL A 106 4.41 -6.09 -11.10
N VAL A 107 4.11 -6.36 -9.83
CA VAL A 107 3.10 -7.35 -9.43
C VAL A 107 2.11 -6.70 -8.48
N PHE A 108 0.83 -6.97 -8.71
CA PHE A 108 -0.23 -6.64 -7.77
C PHE A 108 -0.51 -7.88 -6.93
N VAL A 109 -0.50 -7.71 -5.61
CA VAL A 109 -0.93 -8.75 -4.67
C VAL A 109 -2.27 -8.32 -4.11
N SER A 110 -3.32 -9.11 -4.36
CA SER A 110 -4.66 -8.80 -3.87
C SER A 110 -4.68 -8.69 -2.34
N ARG A 111 -5.58 -7.88 -1.79
CA ARG A 111 -5.75 -7.78 -0.34
C ARG A 111 -6.17 -9.13 0.27
N PRO A 112 -5.67 -9.51 1.45
CA PRO A 112 -6.14 -10.70 2.13
C PRO A 112 -7.60 -10.54 2.58
N THR A 113 -8.32 -11.66 2.68
CA THR A 113 -9.62 -11.67 3.38
C THR A 113 -9.41 -11.66 4.88
N LEU A 114 -10.41 -11.24 5.65
CA LEU A 114 -10.34 -11.30 7.12
C LEU A 114 -10.15 -12.74 7.63
N GLU A 115 -10.74 -13.72 6.94
CA GLU A 115 -10.57 -15.15 7.25
C GLU A 115 -9.11 -15.59 7.10
N VAL A 116 -8.47 -15.22 5.98
CA VAL A 116 -7.04 -15.51 5.76
C VAL A 116 -6.19 -14.85 6.83
N MET A 117 -6.44 -13.58 7.14
CA MET A 117 -5.68 -12.88 8.19
C MET A 117 -5.83 -13.55 9.55
N ARG A 118 -7.06 -13.96 9.92
CA ARG A 118 -7.33 -14.67 11.18
C ARG A 118 -6.69 -16.05 11.22
N ALA A 119 -6.71 -16.79 10.11
CA ALA A 119 -6.04 -18.07 10.01
C ALA A 119 -4.51 -17.94 10.24
N THR A 120 -3.91 -16.82 9.84
CA THR A 120 -2.49 -16.55 10.05
C THR A 120 -2.14 -16.26 11.50
N VAL A 121 -2.91 -15.40 12.20
CA VAL A 121 -2.50 -14.89 13.53
C VAL A 121 -3.31 -15.41 14.71
N GLY A 122 -4.47 -16.02 14.48
CA GLY A 122 -5.42 -16.47 15.50
C GLY A 122 -6.63 -15.53 15.68
N ASP A 123 -7.78 -16.10 16.02
CA ASP A 123 -9.05 -15.37 16.15
C ASP A 123 -9.12 -14.40 17.33
N ASP A 124 -8.35 -14.66 18.38
CA ASP A 124 -8.28 -13.88 19.62
C ASP A 124 -7.46 -12.60 19.48
N LYS A 125 -6.71 -12.46 18.38
CA LYS A 125 -5.82 -11.32 18.16
C LYS A 125 -6.52 -10.20 17.41
N PRO A 126 -6.44 -8.95 17.90
CA PRO A 126 -7.04 -7.82 17.19
C PRO A 126 -6.25 -7.55 15.90
N LEU A 127 -6.92 -7.49 14.75
CA LEU A 127 -6.30 -7.12 13.46
C LEU A 127 -6.11 -5.60 13.29
N THR A 128 -6.85 -4.81 14.07
CA THR A 128 -6.90 -3.35 13.97
C THR A 128 -6.51 -2.74 15.31
N SER A 129 -5.77 -1.64 15.26
CA SER A 129 -5.34 -0.91 16.44
C SER A 129 -6.53 -0.22 17.14
N SER A 130 -6.30 0.32 18.34
CA SER A 130 -7.34 1.01 19.13
C SER A 130 -7.93 2.24 18.45
N ASP A 131 -7.28 2.80 17.43
CA ASP A 131 -7.83 3.92 16.65
C ASP A 131 -8.88 3.49 15.61
N GLY A 132 -9.06 2.18 15.41
CA GLY A 132 -10.03 1.62 14.49
C GLY A 132 -9.72 1.86 13.00
N ILE A 133 -8.53 2.34 12.65
CA ILE A 133 -8.12 2.62 11.26
C ILE A 133 -6.89 1.82 10.89
N HIS A 134 -5.83 1.91 11.69
CA HIS A 134 -4.55 1.31 11.35
C HIS A 134 -4.55 -0.18 11.73
N PRO A 135 -3.88 -1.04 10.94
CA PRO A 135 -3.61 -2.40 11.38
C PRO A 135 -2.88 -2.40 12.73
N SER A 136 -3.20 -3.37 13.57
CA SER A 136 -2.37 -3.67 14.75
C SER A 136 -1.06 -4.34 14.33
N GLU A 137 -0.17 -4.66 15.27
CA GLU A 137 1.01 -5.50 15.00
C GLU A 137 0.63 -6.85 14.35
N TRP A 138 -0.49 -7.45 14.76
CA TRP A 138 -1.00 -8.71 14.21
C TRP A 138 -1.61 -8.52 12.83
N GLY A 139 -2.31 -7.41 12.61
CA GLY A 139 -2.80 -7.05 11.29
C GLY A 139 -1.67 -6.82 10.29
N TYR A 140 -0.62 -6.12 10.69
CA TYR A 140 0.58 -5.94 9.87
C TYR A 140 1.31 -7.25 9.61
N ALA A 141 1.45 -8.14 10.61
CA ALA A 141 2.07 -9.45 10.44
C ALA A 141 1.28 -10.31 9.42
N ALA A 142 -0.04 -10.44 9.60
CA ALA A 142 -0.88 -11.20 8.69
C ALA A 142 -0.85 -10.67 7.25
N TRP A 143 -0.87 -9.34 7.09
CA TRP A 143 -0.80 -8.72 5.77
C TRP A 143 0.58 -8.88 5.14
N GLY A 144 1.66 -8.74 5.92
CA GLY A 144 3.03 -8.97 5.48
C GLY A 144 3.25 -10.40 4.99
N ASP A 145 2.77 -11.39 5.76
CA ASP A 145 2.85 -12.80 5.36
C ASP A 145 2.08 -13.05 4.06
N HIS A 146 0.89 -12.46 3.90
CA HIS A 146 0.11 -12.55 2.66
C HIS A 146 0.86 -11.95 1.46
N ILE A 147 1.53 -10.81 1.64
CA ILE A 147 2.36 -10.19 0.58
C ILE A 147 3.56 -11.07 0.23
N ALA A 148 4.15 -11.76 1.20
CA ALA A 148 5.33 -12.59 0.97
C ALA A 148 5.02 -13.89 0.20
N VAL A 149 3.78 -14.39 0.26
CA VAL A 149 3.36 -15.62 -0.42
C VAL A 149 2.61 -15.41 -1.74
N GLY A 150 2.13 -14.18 -1.99
CA GLY A 150 1.38 -13.80 -3.19
C GLY A 150 2.25 -13.52 -4.40
#